data_AF-A0A9Q0ANG8-F1
#
_entry.id   AF-A0A9Q0ANG8-F1
#
_cell.length_a   1.000
_cell.length_b   1.000
_cell.length_c   1.000
_cell.angle_alpha   90.00
_cell.angle_beta   90.00
_cell.angle_gamma   90.00
#
_symmetry.space_group_name_H-M   'P 1'
#
loop_
_entity.id
_entity.type
_entity.pdbx_description
1 polymer ?
#
loop_
_entity_poly.entity_id
_entity_poly.type
_entity_poly.pdbx_seq_one_letter_code
_entity_poly.pdbx_strand_id
1 'polypeptide(L)'
;MWSQRVLRRPSRLAANVISHARVPRPRLSSSTSSRPRGGKPTILVLGTFAAGSLGTLAYQKATTPNTERGTPPAPAAPKTTNTEVPDLDNLASSNKVDLPPAISAEDVTQELNAGAFSFHVADKNGVDKYDGAQVASNSPCEDAYVHGRFSNPLQAGGAADWMAWGVFDGHCGWQTSNLLTRQLLPYVQRTLHDLTPDSGVVSDEAIQGAIAAAFRELDDALVKGAKDVIESDLSYPEKIRRLQPAYAGSCALLTLYDPSTSSLHVASTGDCRAVLGRKTADGKWEAVALTKDQTGANEDEIARIREQFPDEPEIVKGGRIWGLEPSRTFGDGGWKWDKELRSRLRREFNACKFPNEARYKDYKTGPYVTASPVVSTIKVPRDGSSTFLILATDGLWDTMGNQQAVDLVGRWSDLQSAPGKPPAPVLSLVSGEPVKFGRTGCWHGDHRATFQDSNAAVHLIRNGLGGAHDEMVRGAMSFQSNLSRDIRDDMTVQVVFFQGTDKS
;
A
#
# COMPACT_ATOMS: atom_id res chain seq x y z
N MET A 1 -53.99 52.98 8.59
CA MET A 1 -53.46 51.97 9.55
C MET A 1 -52.38 51.19 8.80
N TRP A 2 -51.09 51.49 8.99
CA TRP A 2 -50.14 50.72 9.81
C TRP A 2 -50.12 49.21 9.44
N SER A 3 -49.12 48.76 8.66
CA SER A 3 -47.92 47.98 9.09
C SER A 3 -48.25 46.48 9.27
N GLN A 4 -47.55 45.46 8.74
CA GLN A 4 -46.12 45.22 8.52
C GLN A 4 -45.86 44.26 7.33
N ARG A 5 -44.68 44.40 6.72
CA ARG A 5 -44.04 43.45 5.80
C ARG A 5 -43.47 42.25 6.59
N VAL A 6 -43.68 41.04 6.09
CA VAL A 6 -42.85 39.87 6.43
C VAL A 6 -42.15 39.40 5.14
N LEU A 7 -40.84 39.61 5.10
CA LEU A 7 -39.92 39.12 4.07
C LEU A 7 -39.76 37.60 4.22
N ARG A 8 -40.15 36.84 3.19
CA ARG A 8 -39.73 35.43 3.04
C ARG A 8 -38.30 35.41 2.49
N ARG A 9 -37.35 34.88 3.28
CA ARG A 9 -36.01 34.49 2.81
C ARG A 9 -36.09 33.11 2.13
N PRO A 10 -35.32 32.86 1.04
CA PRO A 10 -35.21 31.53 0.46
C PRO A 10 -34.32 30.62 1.32
N SER A 11 -34.76 29.38 1.49
CA SER A 11 -34.08 28.29 2.17
C SER A 11 -32.77 27.93 1.47
N ARG A 12 -31.66 28.01 2.20
CA ARG A 12 -30.37 27.41 1.78
C ARG A 12 -30.47 25.89 1.93
N LEU A 13 -30.35 25.18 0.82
CA LEU A 13 -30.04 23.75 0.80
C LEU A 13 -28.63 23.57 1.35
N ALA A 14 -28.53 23.08 2.58
CA ALA A 14 -27.28 22.58 3.13
C ALA A 14 -27.03 21.19 2.56
N ALA A 15 -25.90 21.03 1.86
CA ALA A 15 -25.37 19.73 1.50
C ALA A 15 -24.96 19.01 2.80
N ASN A 16 -25.68 17.96 3.17
CA ASN A 16 -25.29 17.09 4.28
C ASN A 16 -24.09 16.26 3.83
N VAL A 17 -22.89 16.68 4.26
CA VAL A 17 -21.70 15.83 4.29
C VAL A 17 -21.93 14.81 5.40
N ILE A 18 -22.20 13.55 5.02
CA ILE A 18 -22.31 12.44 5.98
C ILE A 18 -20.88 12.07 6.40
N SER A 19 -20.44 12.61 7.54
CA SER A 19 -19.24 12.13 8.21
C SER A 19 -19.53 10.77 8.85
N HIS A 20 -18.91 9.70 8.35
CA HIS A 20 -18.98 8.37 8.99
C HIS A 20 -18.16 8.36 10.28
N ALA A 21 -18.81 8.61 11.42
CA ALA A 21 -18.23 8.38 12.73
C ALA A 21 -18.12 6.87 13.00
N ARG A 22 -16.90 6.32 13.05
CA ARG A 22 -16.63 4.93 13.46
C ARG A 22 -16.82 4.78 14.98
N VAL A 23 -17.49 3.70 15.38
CA VAL A 23 -17.71 3.30 16.79
C VAL A 23 -16.40 2.79 17.42
N PRO A 24 -16.07 3.10 18.69
CA PRO A 24 -14.82 2.67 19.32
C PRO A 24 -14.74 1.14 19.55
N ARG A 25 -13.54 0.57 19.37
CA ARG A 25 -13.23 -0.84 19.71
C ARG A 25 -13.11 -1.04 21.25
N PRO A 26 -13.50 -2.19 21.81
CA PRO A 26 -13.23 -2.51 23.22
C PRO A 26 -11.73 -2.85 23.44
N ARG A 27 -11.17 -2.36 24.55
CA ARG A 27 -9.79 -2.60 24.99
C ARG A 27 -9.62 -4.04 25.48
N LEU A 28 -8.65 -4.77 24.94
CA LEU A 28 -8.12 -5.99 25.56
C LEU A 28 -7.16 -5.57 26.67
N SER A 29 -7.63 -5.54 27.91
CA SER A 29 -6.75 -5.42 29.08
C SER A 29 -6.09 -6.77 29.36
N SER A 30 -4.77 -6.84 29.28
CA SER A 30 -4.02 -7.98 29.82
C SER A 30 -4.08 -7.92 31.35
N SER A 31 -4.95 -8.73 31.96
CA SER A 31 -4.93 -8.95 33.40
C SER A 31 -3.70 -9.77 33.78
N THR A 32 -2.85 -9.21 34.62
CA THR A 32 -1.73 -9.89 35.26
C THR A 32 -2.25 -10.96 36.22
N SER A 33 -2.00 -12.24 35.93
CA SER A 33 -2.14 -13.32 36.92
C SER A 33 -0.76 -13.73 37.42
N SER A 34 -0.50 -13.45 38.68
CA SER A 34 0.63 -13.97 39.44
C SER A 34 0.43 -15.46 39.73
N ARG A 35 1.47 -16.28 39.52
CA ARG A 35 1.60 -17.59 40.18
C ARG A 35 3.07 -17.93 40.49
N PRO A 36 3.31 -18.79 41.50
CA PRO A 36 4.44 -18.65 42.41
C PRO A 36 5.68 -19.48 42.04
N ARG A 37 6.77 -19.12 42.71
CA ARG A 37 8.11 -19.74 42.70
C ARG A 37 8.09 -21.22 43.08
N GLY A 38 8.93 -22.00 42.41
CA GLY A 38 9.42 -23.31 42.85
C GLY A 38 10.64 -23.70 42.01
N GLY A 39 11.83 -23.70 42.60
CA GLY A 39 13.10 -24.00 41.92
C GLY A 39 13.56 -25.45 42.06
N LYS A 40 14.53 -25.82 41.22
CA LYS A 40 15.76 -26.59 41.54
C LYS A 40 16.71 -26.59 40.31
N PRO A 41 18.03 -26.75 40.51
CA PRO A 41 19.05 -26.29 39.57
C PRO A 41 19.42 -27.37 38.54
N THR A 42 19.93 -26.97 37.39
CA THR A 42 20.59 -27.89 36.44
C THR A 42 21.94 -27.33 36.04
N ILE A 43 22.90 -28.25 36.04
CA ILE A 43 24.34 -28.07 36.02
C ILE A 43 24.83 -27.54 34.66
N LEU A 44 25.74 -26.57 34.74
CA LEU A 44 26.51 -25.99 33.65
C LEU A 44 27.60 -26.98 33.20
N VAL A 45 27.62 -27.36 31.91
CA VAL A 45 28.76 -28.02 31.28
C VAL A 45 29.38 -27.06 30.27
N LEU A 46 30.58 -26.57 30.58
CA LEU A 46 31.44 -25.84 29.65
C LEU A 46 31.96 -26.82 28.58
N GLY A 47 31.58 -26.60 27.33
CA GLY A 47 32.21 -27.22 26.16
C GLY A 47 33.04 -26.17 25.41
N THR A 48 34.35 -26.35 25.42
CA THR A 48 35.35 -25.55 24.71
C THR A 48 35.22 -25.72 23.18
N PHE A 49 35.14 -24.60 22.45
CA PHE A 49 35.25 -24.59 20.99
C PHE A 49 36.71 -24.43 20.58
N ALA A 50 37.23 -25.43 19.85
CA ALA A 50 38.50 -25.34 19.13
C ALA A 50 38.24 -25.00 17.65
N ALA A 51 39.02 -24.05 17.14
CA ALA A 51 38.99 -23.55 15.77
C ALA A 51 39.53 -24.57 14.75
N GLY A 52 38.98 -24.55 13.54
CA GLY A 52 39.48 -25.30 12.39
C GLY A 52 39.05 -24.65 11.06
N SER A 53 40.02 -24.50 10.16
CA SER A 53 40.09 -23.49 9.11
C SER A 53 39.72 -23.99 7.70
N LEU A 54 39.30 -23.04 6.85
CA LEU A 54 39.59 -22.86 5.40
C LEU A 54 39.26 -23.98 4.38
N GLY A 55 38.40 -23.61 3.42
CA GLY A 55 38.30 -24.23 2.10
C GLY A 55 37.55 -23.32 1.12
N THR A 56 38.29 -22.51 0.35
CA THR A 56 37.77 -21.67 -0.74
C THR A 56 37.73 -22.47 -2.04
N LEU A 57 36.55 -22.55 -2.68
CA LEU A 57 36.40 -23.00 -4.05
C LEU A 57 35.82 -21.86 -4.88
N ALA A 58 36.64 -21.32 -5.78
CA ALA A 58 36.28 -20.31 -6.75
C ALA A 58 35.47 -20.93 -7.88
N TYR A 59 34.35 -20.29 -8.25
CA TYR A 59 33.62 -20.57 -9.47
C TYR A 59 33.47 -19.26 -10.26
N GLN A 60 34.04 -19.22 -11.46
CA GLN A 60 33.93 -18.13 -12.42
C GLN A 60 33.07 -18.58 -13.62
N LYS A 61 32.03 -17.79 -13.94
CA LYS A 61 31.41 -17.53 -15.26
C LYS A 61 30.08 -16.80 -15.01
N ALA A 62 29.57 -15.87 -15.80
CA ALA A 62 30.04 -15.11 -16.95
C ALA A 62 29.13 -13.86 -17.00
N THR A 63 29.66 -12.72 -17.43
CA THR A 63 28.98 -11.43 -17.50
C THR A 63 28.03 -11.31 -18.69
N THR A 64 26.79 -10.90 -18.44
CA THR A 64 25.89 -10.22 -19.40
C THR A 64 25.24 -9.03 -18.70
N PRO A 65 24.92 -7.93 -19.42
CA PRO A 65 24.67 -6.62 -18.81
C PRO A 65 23.26 -6.56 -18.20
N ASN A 66 23.18 -6.27 -16.91
CA ASN A 66 21.95 -6.30 -16.13
C ASN A 66 21.32 -4.91 -16.07
N THR A 67 20.05 -4.82 -16.46
CA THR A 67 19.15 -3.68 -16.26
C THR A 67 18.97 -3.44 -14.77
N GLU A 68 19.17 -2.20 -14.31
CA GLU A 68 19.06 -1.84 -12.89
C GLU A 68 17.66 -2.13 -12.34
N ARG A 69 17.56 -3.19 -11.53
CA ARG A 69 16.40 -3.56 -10.71
C ARG A 69 16.78 -3.31 -9.26
N GLY A 70 16.43 -2.14 -8.75
CA GLY A 70 16.71 -1.77 -7.36
C GLY A 70 15.66 -2.33 -6.41
N THR A 71 16.00 -3.40 -5.68
CA THR A 71 15.61 -3.44 -4.26
C THR A 71 16.63 -2.55 -3.57
N PRO A 72 16.26 -1.56 -2.74
CA PRO A 72 17.28 -0.87 -1.96
C PRO A 72 18.01 -1.93 -1.14
N PRO A 73 19.36 -1.99 -1.20
CA PRO A 73 20.09 -2.88 -0.33
C PRO A 73 19.71 -2.52 1.10
N ALA A 74 19.33 -3.53 1.91
CA ALA A 74 19.33 -3.34 3.34
C ALA A 74 20.66 -2.68 3.71
N PRO A 75 20.67 -1.57 4.48
CA PRO A 75 21.91 -0.89 4.83
C PRO A 75 22.86 -1.96 5.36
N ALA A 76 23.98 -2.16 4.66
CA ALA A 76 24.99 -3.10 5.12
C ALA A 76 25.33 -2.67 6.54
N ALA A 77 24.99 -3.54 7.52
CA ALA A 77 25.35 -3.28 8.90
C ALA A 77 26.84 -2.95 8.89
N PRO A 78 27.26 -1.77 9.39
CA PRO A 78 28.67 -1.42 9.38
C PRO A 78 29.38 -2.55 10.11
N LYS A 79 30.30 -3.24 9.40
CA LYS A 79 31.19 -4.21 10.01
C LYS A 79 32.24 -3.41 10.79
N THR A 80 31.81 -2.73 11.85
CA THR A 80 32.70 -2.24 12.88
C THR A 80 33.13 -3.46 13.67
N THR A 81 34.27 -4.04 13.31
CA THR A 81 35.01 -4.88 14.24
C THR A 81 35.58 -3.96 15.31
N ASN A 82 34.75 -3.48 16.23
CA ASN A 82 35.21 -2.81 17.44
C ASN A 82 35.98 -3.85 18.23
N THR A 83 37.30 -3.76 18.22
CA THR A 83 38.21 -4.61 18.98
C THR A 83 38.31 -4.19 20.45
N GLU A 84 37.82 -3.00 20.78
CA GLU A 84 37.76 -2.49 22.14
C GLU A 84 36.38 -2.76 22.75
N VAL A 85 36.38 -3.30 23.97
CA VAL A 85 35.17 -3.46 24.79
C VAL A 85 34.70 -2.05 25.18
N PRO A 86 33.42 -1.69 24.97
CA PRO A 86 32.91 -0.39 25.38
C PRO A 86 33.17 -0.13 26.87
N ASP A 87 33.83 0.98 27.18
CA ASP A 87 34.05 1.44 28.55
C ASP A 87 32.79 2.10 29.10
N LEU A 88 32.14 1.43 30.05
CA LEU A 88 30.90 1.87 30.67
C LEU A 88 31.12 2.91 31.79
N ASP A 89 32.36 3.17 32.22
CA ASP A 89 32.64 4.19 33.24
C ASP A 89 32.34 5.61 32.74
N ASN A 90 32.23 5.78 31.42
CA ASN A 90 31.81 7.02 30.77
C ASN A 90 30.27 7.21 30.71
N LEU A 91 29.48 6.21 31.13
CA LEU A 91 28.04 6.39 31.33
C LEU A 91 27.84 7.21 32.61
N ALA A 92 27.81 8.55 32.45
CA ALA A 92 27.71 9.49 33.56
C ALA A 92 26.59 9.12 34.55
N SER A 93 26.89 9.18 35.86
CA SER A 93 25.91 9.01 36.92
C SER A 93 24.98 10.23 36.99
N SER A 94 23.84 10.15 36.31
CA SER A 94 22.85 11.22 36.26
C SER A 94 21.54 10.81 36.94
N ASN A 95 20.99 11.68 37.79
CA ASN A 95 19.63 11.57 38.31
C ASN A 95 18.56 12.05 37.31
N LYS A 96 18.98 12.42 36.09
CA LYS A 96 18.11 12.80 34.97
C LYS A 96 18.26 11.77 33.85
N VAL A 97 17.13 11.38 33.28
CA VAL A 97 17.11 10.57 32.06
C VAL A 97 17.52 11.47 30.89
N ASP A 98 18.63 11.14 30.26
CA ASP A 98 19.04 11.78 29.00
C ASP A 98 18.27 11.11 27.86
N LEU A 99 17.34 11.85 27.25
CA LEU A 99 16.54 11.38 26.13
C LEU A 99 17.05 12.04 24.85
N PRO A 100 17.08 11.33 23.71
CA PRO A 100 17.39 11.96 22.44
C PRO A 100 16.41 13.13 22.17
N PRO A 101 16.87 14.18 21.48
CA PRO A 101 16.01 15.31 21.13
C PRO A 101 14.83 14.84 20.28
N ALA A 102 13.72 15.60 20.34
CA ALA A 102 12.60 15.39 19.44
C ALA A 102 13.04 15.55 17.98
N ILE A 103 12.47 14.73 17.09
CA ILE A 103 12.74 14.77 15.65
C ILE A 103 12.56 16.21 15.11
N SER A 104 13.51 16.71 14.33
CA SER A 104 13.42 18.06 13.72
C SER A 104 12.52 18.06 12.47
N ALA A 105 12.18 19.25 11.96
CA ALA A 105 11.44 19.37 10.70
C ALA A 105 12.28 18.91 9.50
N GLU A 106 13.59 19.12 9.58
CA GLU A 106 14.58 18.63 8.63
C GLU A 106 14.64 17.10 8.63
N ASP A 107 14.71 16.47 9.81
CA ASP A 107 14.71 15.01 9.94
C ASP A 107 13.44 14.39 9.34
N VAL A 108 12.26 14.97 9.64
CA VAL A 108 10.99 14.56 9.02
C VAL A 108 11.07 14.67 7.51
N THR A 109 11.60 15.78 6.99
CA THR A 109 11.71 15.98 5.54
C THR A 109 12.66 14.96 4.93
N GLN A 110 13.77 14.63 5.59
CA GLN A 110 14.68 13.59 5.16
C GLN A 110 14.00 12.21 5.17
N GLU A 111 13.24 11.87 6.22
CA GLU A 111 12.56 10.59 6.35
C GLU A 111 11.45 10.41 5.31
N LEU A 112 10.63 11.44 5.07
CA LEU A 112 9.60 11.42 4.03
C LEU A 112 10.19 11.27 2.61
N ASN A 113 11.40 11.77 2.38
CA ASN A 113 12.09 11.66 1.10
C ASN A 113 12.98 10.42 0.98
N ALA A 114 13.23 9.67 2.06
CA ALA A 114 14.17 8.54 2.06
C ALA A 114 13.74 7.42 1.10
N GLY A 115 12.42 7.21 0.94
CA GLY A 115 11.83 6.26 0.00
C GLY A 115 11.26 6.90 -1.27
N ALA A 116 11.56 8.17 -1.54
CA ALA A 116 10.99 8.91 -2.66
C ALA A 116 11.78 8.72 -3.97
N PHE A 117 11.07 8.75 -5.09
CA PHE A 117 11.64 8.69 -6.43
C PHE A 117 10.85 9.56 -7.41
N SER A 118 11.52 10.05 -8.45
CA SER A 118 10.95 10.85 -9.54
C SER A 118 11.59 10.46 -10.87
N PHE A 119 10.77 10.26 -11.89
CA PHE A 119 11.23 9.89 -13.24
C PHE A 119 10.59 10.78 -14.29
N HIS A 120 11.41 11.36 -15.17
CA HIS A 120 10.96 12.00 -16.40
C HIS A 120 11.00 10.98 -17.54
N VAL A 121 9.93 10.89 -18.32
CA VAL A 121 9.78 9.91 -19.41
C VAL A 121 10.24 10.55 -20.72
N ALA A 122 11.45 10.21 -21.16
CA ALA A 122 12.11 10.84 -22.31
C ALA A 122 11.37 10.62 -23.65
N ASP A 123 10.81 9.43 -23.84
CA ASP A 123 10.21 9.04 -25.13
C ASP A 123 8.81 9.63 -25.36
N LYS A 124 8.30 10.43 -24.41
CA LYS A 124 7.05 11.19 -24.51
C LYS A 124 5.86 10.41 -25.10
N ASN A 125 5.73 9.14 -24.73
CA ASN A 125 4.67 8.26 -25.19
C ASN A 125 3.34 8.52 -24.45
N GLY A 126 2.99 9.78 -24.20
CA GLY A 126 1.78 10.21 -23.48
C GLY A 126 1.92 10.28 -21.96
N VAL A 127 3.11 9.97 -21.41
CA VAL A 127 3.45 10.16 -19.99
C VAL A 127 4.61 11.16 -19.94
N ASP A 128 4.51 12.16 -19.07
CA ASP A 128 5.53 13.20 -18.91
C ASP A 128 6.53 12.83 -17.81
N LYS A 129 6.00 12.56 -16.62
CA LYS A 129 6.78 12.14 -15.46
C LYS A 129 5.93 11.34 -14.49
N TYR A 130 6.57 10.68 -13.54
CA TYR A 130 5.88 10.14 -12.38
C TYR A 130 6.76 10.22 -11.14
N ASP A 131 6.09 10.43 -10.00
CA ASP A 131 6.67 10.54 -8.67
C ASP A 131 6.15 9.41 -7.80
N GLY A 132 6.95 8.91 -6.87
CA GLY A 132 6.49 7.97 -5.85
C GLY A 132 7.22 8.15 -4.53
N ALA A 133 6.59 7.68 -3.45
CA ALA A 133 7.13 7.72 -2.10
C ALA A 133 6.51 6.61 -1.24
N GLN A 134 7.29 6.12 -0.27
CA GLN A 134 6.85 5.14 0.71
C GLN A 134 7.32 5.54 2.10
N VAL A 135 6.41 5.51 3.08
CA VAL A 135 6.69 5.74 4.49
C VAL A 135 6.15 4.56 5.30
N ALA A 136 7.04 3.91 6.03
CA ALA A 136 6.68 2.75 6.83
C ALA A 136 6.07 3.17 8.18
N SER A 137 5.05 2.43 8.58
CA SER A 137 4.52 2.30 9.93
C SER A 137 4.97 0.96 10.53
N ASN A 138 4.93 -0.13 9.76
CA ASN A 138 5.40 -1.44 10.17
C ASN A 138 6.92 -1.62 9.95
N SER A 139 7.52 -2.61 10.63
CA SER A 139 8.93 -2.98 10.39
C SER A 139 9.07 -4.50 10.34
N PRO A 140 9.34 -5.09 9.16
CA PRO A 140 9.39 -4.44 7.84
C PRO A 140 8.07 -3.78 7.43
N CYS A 141 8.14 -2.79 6.52
CA CYS A 141 6.97 -2.22 5.84
C CYS A 141 6.18 -3.34 5.15
N GLU A 142 4.87 -3.37 5.32
CA GLU A 142 4.02 -4.37 4.68
C GLU A 142 3.56 -3.90 3.28
N ASP A 143 3.53 -2.59 3.03
CA ASP A 143 3.34 -2.06 1.69
C ASP A 143 4.52 -2.37 0.74
N ALA A 144 4.19 -2.56 -0.53
CA ALA A 144 5.15 -2.62 -1.63
C ALA A 144 4.61 -1.90 -2.88
N TYR A 145 5.49 -1.64 -3.85
CA TYR A 145 5.11 -1.03 -5.11
C TYR A 145 5.95 -1.56 -6.28
N VAL A 146 5.44 -1.34 -7.50
CA VAL A 146 6.18 -1.57 -8.74
C VAL A 146 5.88 -0.42 -9.70
N HIS A 147 6.87 -0.08 -10.53
CA HIS A 147 6.69 0.81 -11.67
C HIS A 147 7.70 0.47 -12.75
N GLY A 148 7.39 0.79 -14.01
CA GLY A 148 8.34 0.65 -15.10
C GLY A 148 7.69 0.45 -16.45
N ARG A 149 8.53 0.20 -17.46
CA ARG A 149 8.11 -0.11 -18.82
C ARG A 149 8.32 -1.57 -19.15
N PHE A 150 7.55 -2.08 -20.08
CA PHE A 150 7.71 -3.41 -20.64
C PHE A 150 7.25 -3.46 -22.09
N SER A 151 7.80 -4.39 -22.86
CA SER A 151 7.46 -4.54 -24.26
C SER A 151 5.96 -4.75 -24.46
N ASN A 152 5.40 -4.10 -25.48
CA ASN A 152 3.99 -4.20 -25.81
C ASN A 152 3.59 -5.70 -25.92
N PRO A 153 2.67 -6.18 -25.08
CA PRO A 153 2.35 -7.60 -25.03
C PRO A 153 1.43 -8.05 -26.18
N LEU A 154 0.85 -7.11 -26.93
CA LEU A 154 -0.12 -7.38 -28.00
C LEU A 154 0.46 -7.25 -29.41
N GLN A 155 1.64 -6.63 -29.57
CA GLN A 155 2.27 -6.41 -30.87
C GLN A 155 3.77 -6.71 -30.82
N ALA A 156 4.25 -7.53 -31.75
CA ALA A 156 5.67 -7.86 -31.88
C ALA A 156 6.42 -6.81 -32.72
N GLY A 157 7.52 -6.27 -32.18
CA GLY A 157 8.51 -5.48 -32.92
C GLY A 157 8.12 -4.02 -33.20
N GLY A 158 8.84 -3.06 -32.61
CA GLY A 158 8.78 -1.63 -32.95
C GLY A 158 7.60 -0.84 -32.36
N ALA A 159 6.63 -1.49 -31.73
CA ALA A 159 5.58 -0.82 -30.97
C ALA A 159 6.13 -0.19 -29.68
N ALA A 160 5.56 0.93 -29.26
CA ALA A 160 5.95 1.61 -28.02
C ALA A 160 5.70 0.70 -26.80
N ASP A 161 6.68 0.67 -25.89
CA ASP A 161 6.59 -0.07 -24.63
C ASP A 161 5.36 0.39 -23.82
N TRP A 162 4.66 -0.56 -23.21
CA TRP A 162 3.64 -0.27 -22.22
C TRP A 162 4.30 0.16 -20.91
N MET A 163 3.57 0.92 -20.09
CA MET A 163 4.00 1.30 -18.75
C MET A 163 3.09 0.67 -17.71
N ALA A 164 3.66 0.33 -16.55
CA ALA A 164 2.93 -0.20 -15.42
C ALA A 164 3.26 0.57 -14.14
N TRP A 165 2.25 0.78 -13.30
CA TRP A 165 2.40 1.21 -11.91
C TRP A 165 1.47 0.39 -11.04
N GLY A 166 1.96 -0.08 -9.90
CA GLY A 166 1.14 -0.77 -8.93
C GLY A 166 1.57 -0.54 -7.49
N VAL A 167 0.59 -0.61 -6.60
CA VAL A 167 0.77 -0.53 -5.14
C VAL A 167 0.11 -1.76 -4.50
N PHE A 168 0.78 -2.33 -3.52
CA PHE A 168 0.40 -3.58 -2.86
C PHE A 168 0.43 -3.35 -1.36
N ASP A 169 -0.75 -3.29 -0.74
CA ASP A 169 -0.89 -3.15 0.71
C ASP A 169 -0.83 -4.55 1.32
N GLY A 170 0.15 -4.81 2.18
CA GLY A 170 0.36 -6.11 2.80
C GLY A 170 -0.21 -6.16 4.21
N HIS A 171 -0.64 -7.34 4.65
CA HIS A 171 -1.05 -7.53 6.03
C HIS A 171 -0.69 -8.91 6.55
N CYS A 172 -0.46 -8.97 7.87
CA CYS A 172 0.00 -10.18 8.55
C CYS A 172 1.36 -10.68 8.00
N GLY A 173 2.18 -9.77 7.50
CA GLY A 173 3.45 -9.99 6.84
C GLY A 173 3.57 -9.26 5.50
N TRP A 174 4.80 -8.92 5.15
CA TRP A 174 5.18 -8.24 3.90
C TRP A 174 5.41 -9.22 2.73
N GLN A 175 5.35 -10.54 2.97
CA GLN A 175 5.82 -11.53 2.01
C GLN A 175 4.97 -11.59 0.74
N THR A 176 3.66 -11.42 0.87
CA THR A 176 2.72 -11.43 -0.27
C THR A 176 2.88 -10.18 -1.13
N SER A 177 2.81 -8.98 -0.53
CA SER A 177 2.98 -7.70 -1.24
C SER A 177 4.34 -7.65 -1.95
N ASN A 178 5.43 -8.05 -1.28
CA ASN A 178 6.75 -8.10 -1.90
C ASN A 178 6.84 -9.15 -3.02
N LEU A 179 6.18 -10.31 -2.92
CA LEU A 179 6.14 -11.29 -4.01
C LEU A 179 5.44 -10.71 -5.25
N LEU A 180 4.34 -9.96 -5.06
CA LEU A 180 3.59 -9.34 -6.16
C LEU A 180 4.45 -8.39 -7.00
N THR A 181 5.41 -7.67 -6.38
CA THR A 181 6.35 -6.80 -7.11
C THR A 181 7.17 -7.52 -8.18
N ARG A 182 7.32 -8.85 -8.06
CA ARG A 182 8.16 -9.67 -8.94
C ARG A 182 7.37 -10.60 -9.84
N GLN A 183 6.20 -11.05 -9.39
CA GLN A 183 5.47 -12.14 -10.04
C GLN A 183 4.19 -11.69 -10.74
N LEU A 184 3.52 -10.63 -10.28
CA LEU A 184 2.22 -10.25 -10.83
C LEU A 184 2.33 -9.81 -12.31
N LEU A 185 3.23 -8.88 -12.60
CA LEU A 185 3.39 -8.36 -13.97
C LEU A 185 3.82 -9.44 -14.97
N PRO A 186 4.77 -10.35 -14.66
CA PRO A 186 5.06 -11.49 -15.55
C PRO A 186 3.86 -12.40 -15.85
N TYR A 187 3.01 -12.68 -14.86
CA TYR A 187 1.79 -13.45 -15.11
C TYR A 187 0.84 -12.70 -16.04
N VAL A 188 0.66 -11.40 -15.81
CA VAL A 188 -0.15 -10.53 -16.67
C VAL A 188 0.40 -10.51 -18.10
N GLN A 189 1.71 -10.28 -18.27
CA GLN A 189 2.37 -10.27 -19.59
C GLN A 189 2.16 -11.57 -20.35
N ARG A 190 2.31 -12.72 -19.68
CA ARG A 190 2.05 -14.03 -20.30
C ARG A 190 0.60 -14.14 -20.77
N THR A 191 -0.37 -13.88 -19.90
CA THR A 191 -1.79 -13.99 -20.27
C THR A 191 -2.21 -13.03 -21.39
N LEU A 192 -1.61 -11.83 -21.45
CA LEU A 192 -1.84 -10.89 -22.53
C LEU A 192 -1.21 -11.32 -23.85
N HIS A 193 0.01 -11.88 -23.81
CA HIS A 193 0.69 -12.42 -24.98
C HIS A 193 -0.07 -13.62 -25.60
N ASP A 194 -0.73 -14.41 -24.75
CA ASP A 194 -1.51 -15.57 -25.18
C ASP A 194 -2.87 -15.19 -25.79
N LEU A 195 -3.25 -13.91 -25.78
CA LEU A 195 -4.46 -13.44 -26.45
C LEU A 195 -4.31 -13.58 -27.96
N THR A 196 -5.24 -14.34 -28.56
CA THR A 196 -5.36 -14.45 -30.02
C THR A 196 -6.44 -13.46 -30.49
N PRO A 197 -6.12 -12.50 -31.37
CA PRO A 197 -7.12 -11.54 -31.83
C PRO A 197 -8.05 -12.19 -32.87
N ASP A 198 -9.36 -12.17 -32.63
CA ASP A 198 -10.37 -12.72 -33.55
C ASP A 198 -10.40 -12.00 -34.92
N SER A 199 -10.04 -10.71 -34.95
CA SER A 199 -10.08 -9.85 -36.14
C SER A 199 -8.82 -8.98 -36.31
N GLY A 200 -7.71 -9.38 -35.70
CA GLY A 200 -6.46 -8.57 -35.65
C GLY A 200 -6.46 -7.42 -34.63
N VAL A 201 -7.56 -7.20 -33.91
CA VAL A 201 -7.67 -6.23 -32.80
C VAL A 201 -8.15 -6.98 -31.56
N VAL A 202 -7.48 -6.76 -30.44
CA VAL A 202 -7.88 -7.32 -29.14
C VAL A 202 -8.85 -6.35 -28.47
N SER A 203 -10.00 -6.83 -28.00
CA SER A 203 -10.98 -5.99 -27.31
C SER A 203 -10.54 -5.68 -25.87
N ASP A 204 -11.07 -4.58 -25.32
CA ASP A 204 -10.81 -4.23 -23.92
C ASP A 204 -11.33 -5.32 -22.96
N GLU A 205 -12.42 -6.01 -23.29
CA GLU A 205 -12.97 -7.12 -22.50
C GLU A 205 -12.01 -8.33 -22.49
N ALA A 206 -11.35 -8.63 -23.61
CA ALA A 206 -10.36 -9.70 -23.68
C ALA A 206 -9.12 -9.38 -22.84
N ILE A 207 -8.64 -8.12 -22.91
CA ILE A 207 -7.53 -7.63 -22.08
C ILE A 207 -7.91 -7.71 -20.59
N GLN A 208 -9.09 -7.23 -20.23
CA GLN A 208 -9.60 -7.29 -18.85
C GLN A 208 -9.70 -8.74 -18.35
N GLY A 209 -10.21 -9.65 -19.18
CA GLY A 209 -10.29 -11.08 -18.90
C GLY A 209 -8.92 -11.72 -18.66
N ALA A 210 -7.93 -11.40 -19.50
CA ALA A 210 -6.56 -11.88 -19.35
C ALA A 210 -5.91 -11.39 -18.05
N ILE A 211 -6.03 -10.09 -17.73
CA ILE A 211 -5.53 -9.53 -16.47
C ILE A 211 -6.19 -10.22 -15.27
N ALA A 212 -7.51 -10.40 -15.29
CA ALA A 212 -8.22 -11.10 -14.22
C ALA A 212 -7.84 -12.58 -14.11
N ALA A 213 -7.50 -13.24 -15.22
CA ALA A 213 -6.96 -14.60 -15.21
C ALA A 213 -5.58 -14.64 -14.56
N ALA A 214 -4.66 -13.74 -14.92
CA ALA A 214 -3.32 -13.68 -14.33
C ALA A 214 -3.33 -13.53 -12.81
N PHE A 215 -4.21 -12.68 -12.28
CA PHE A 215 -4.36 -12.49 -10.84
C PHE A 215 -4.81 -13.79 -10.15
N ARG A 216 -5.83 -14.46 -10.71
CA ARG A 216 -6.34 -15.74 -10.17
C ARG A 216 -5.31 -16.85 -10.27
N GLU A 217 -4.60 -16.96 -11.39
CA GLU A 217 -3.57 -17.98 -11.61
C GLU A 217 -2.40 -17.84 -10.63
N LEU A 218 -1.93 -16.61 -10.39
CA LEU A 218 -0.88 -16.37 -9.42
C LEU A 218 -1.35 -16.71 -8.00
N ASP A 219 -2.55 -16.28 -7.61
CA ASP A 219 -3.09 -16.59 -6.28
C ASP A 219 -3.34 -18.09 -6.08
N ASP A 220 -3.86 -18.78 -7.09
CA ASP A 220 -4.03 -20.23 -7.08
C ASP A 220 -2.69 -20.95 -6.89
N ALA A 221 -1.64 -20.50 -7.58
CA ALA A 221 -0.29 -21.06 -7.42
C ALA A 221 0.24 -20.91 -5.98
N LEU A 222 -0.12 -19.83 -5.28
CA LEU A 222 0.25 -19.62 -3.87
C LEU A 222 -0.63 -20.43 -2.92
N VAL A 223 -1.94 -20.28 -3.05
CA VAL A 223 -2.93 -20.77 -2.08
C VAL A 223 -3.23 -22.24 -2.29
N LYS A 224 -3.57 -22.67 -3.51
CA LYS A 224 -3.83 -24.08 -3.80
C LYS A 224 -2.54 -24.89 -3.82
N GLY A 225 -1.44 -24.29 -4.31
CA GLY A 225 -0.11 -24.88 -4.28
C GLY A 225 0.44 -25.18 -2.88
N ALA A 226 -0.15 -24.63 -1.81
CA ALA A 226 0.22 -24.93 -0.44
C ALA A 226 0.14 -26.43 -0.11
N LYS A 227 -0.82 -27.15 -0.70
CA LYS A 227 -0.95 -28.62 -0.53
C LYS A 227 0.27 -29.35 -1.07
N ASP A 228 0.65 -29.03 -2.30
CA ASP A 228 1.81 -29.64 -2.95
C ASP A 228 3.11 -29.35 -2.17
N VAL A 229 3.23 -28.13 -1.62
CA VAL A 229 4.39 -27.76 -0.79
C VAL A 229 4.47 -28.63 0.46
N ILE A 230 3.38 -28.85 1.19
CA ILE A 230 3.44 -29.65 2.42
C ILE A 230 3.65 -31.15 2.16
N GLU A 231 3.19 -31.64 1.00
CA GLU A 231 3.34 -33.04 0.56
C GLU A 231 4.70 -33.31 -0.12
N SER A 232 5.43 -32.28 -0.53
CA SER A 232 6.76 -32.43 -1.15
C SER A 232 7.86 -32.93 -0.20
N ASP A 233 8.99 -33.37 -0.77
CA ASP A 233 10.21 -33.77 -0.05
C ASP A 233 11.11 -32.57 0.35
N LEU A 234 10.62 -31.33 0.21
CA LEU A 234 11.38 -30.13 0.57
C LEU A 234 11.70 -30.11 2.08
N SER A 235 12.82 -29.49 2.45
CA SER A 235 13.16 -29.26 3.85
C SER A 235 12.12 -28.35 4.52
N TYR A 236 11.96 -28.49 5.84
CA TYR A 236 11.00 -27.66 6.58
C TYR A 236 11.20 -26.14 6.38
N PRO A 237 12.43 -25.58 6.42
CA PRO A 237 12.64 -24.16 6.13
C PRO A 237 12.20 -23.75 4.72
N GLU A 238 12.41 -24.60 3.71
CA GLU A 238 12.00 -24.32 2.33
C GLU A 238 10.48 -24.38 2.17
N LYS A 239 9.82 -25.32 2.84
CA LYS A 239 8.35 -25.36 2.91
C LYS A 239 7.80 -24.07 3.52
N ILE A 240 8.34 -23.63 4.67
CA ILE A 240 7.90 -22.39 5.32
C ILE A 240 8.12 -21.18 4.42
N ARG A 241 9.28 -21.06 3.78
CA ARG A 241 9.56 -19.97 2.84
C ARG A 241 8.53 -19.89 1.70
N ARG A 242 8.12 -21.03 1.13
CA ARG A 242 7.13 -21.10 0.06
C ARG A 242 5.70 -20.85 0.53
N LEU A 243 5.39 -21.19 1.77
CA LEU A 243 4.06 -21.00 2.35
C LEU A 243 3.82 -19.57 2.85
N GLN A 244 4.86 -18.81 3.18
CA GLN A 244 4.74 -17.45 3.72
C GLN A 244 3.84 -16.50 2.90
N PRO A 245 3.95 -16.41 1.56
CA PRO A 245 3.06 -15.57 0.76
C PRO A 245 1.60 -16.08 0.70
N ALA A 246 1.36 -17.35 0.98
CA ALA A 246 0.01 -17.87 1.13
C ALA A 246 -0.55 -17.60 2.54
N TYR A 247 0.31 -17.32 3.52
CA TYR A 247 -0.07 -17.07 4.92
C TYR A 247 -0.39 -15.59 5.15
N ALA A 248 0.47 -14.72 4.65
CA ALA A 248 0.22 -13.28 4.61
C ALA A 248 -0.80 -12.95 3.52
N GLY A 249 -1.40 -11.77 3.60
CA GLY A 249 -2.31 -11.27 2.59
C GLY A 249 -1.79 -10.00 1.94
N SER A 250 -2.32 -9.66 0.78
CA SER A 250 -2.08 -8.35 0.19
C SER A 250 -3.20 -7.90 -0.75
N CYS A 251 -3.58 -6.63 -0.65
CA CYS A 251 -4.31 -5.94 -1.69
C CYS A 251 -3.38 -5.66 -2.89
N ALA A 252 -3.94 -5.53 -4.08
CA ALA A 252 -3.21 -5.22 -5.29
C ALA A 252 -3.99 -4.26 -6.17
N LEU A 253 -3.38 -3.10 -6.41
CA LEU A 253 -3.81 -2.17 -7.44
C LEU A 253 -2.72 -2.11 -8.50
N LEU A 254 -3.05 -2.52 -9.73
CA LEU A 254 -2.16 -2.50 -10.87
C LEU A 254 -2.78 -1.69 -12.00
N THR A 255 -2.00 -0.81 -12.60
CA THR A 255 -2.37 -0.05 -13.79
C THR A 255 -1.42 -0.33 -14.93
N LEU A 256 -1.94 -0.48 -16.13
CA LEU A 256 -1.19 -0.72 -17.36
C LEU A 256 -1.61 0.33 -18.38
N TYR A 257 -0.66 1.09 -18.91
CA TYR A 257 -0.90 2.13 -19.88
C TYR A 257 -0.34 1.71 -21.25
N ASP A 258 -1.24 1.66 -22.22
CA ASP A 258 -0.94 1.47 -23.63
C ASP A 258 -0.80 2.83 -24.33
N PRO A 259 0.42 3.25 -24.69
CA PRO A 259 0.63 4.53 -25.36
C PRO A 259 0.12 4.55 -26.81
N SER A 260 -0.12 3.41 -27.45
CA SER A 260 -0.61 3.40 -28.83
C SER A 260 -2.09 3.80 -28.91
N THR A 261 -2.88 3.38 -27.92
CA THR A 261 -4.33 3.61 -27.88
C THR A 261 -4.77 4.62 -26.81
N SER A 262 -3.83 5.12 -26.00
CA SER A 262 -4.12 5.93 -24.80
C SER A 262 -5.03 5.20 -23.79
N SER A 263 -5.05 3.87 -23.81
CA SER A 263 -5.81 3.06 -22.85
C SER A 263 -5.05 2.94 -21.55
N LEU A 264 -5.74 3.16 -20.44
CA LEU A 264 -5.29 2.81 -19.10
C LEU A 264 -6.19 1.68 -18.57
N HIS A 265 -5.62 0.49 -18.42
CA HIS A 265 -6.27 -0.64 -17.78
C HIS A 265 -5.98 -0.59 -16.28
N VAL A 266 -7.01 -0.65 -15.45
CA VAL A 266 -6.91 -0.54 -13.99
C VAL A 266 -7.50 -1.80 -13.37
N ALA A 267 -6.67 -2.58 -12.68
CA ALA A 267 -7.06 -3.80 -12.00
C ALA A 267 -6.93 -3.63 -10.48
N SER A 268 -8.04 -3.83 -9.76
CA SER A 268 -8.11 -3.62 -8.30
C SER A 268 -8.61 -4.87 -7.58
N THR A 269 -7.82 -5.31 -6.62
CA THR A 269 -8.09 -6.39 -5.65
C THR A 269 -7.82 -5.81 -4.26
N GLY A 270 -8.85 -5.43 -3.50
CA GLY A 270 -8.74 -4.85 -2.16
C GLY A 270 -9.12 -3.38 -2.09
N ASP A 271 -8.51 -2.65 -1.16
CA ASP A 271 -8.85 -1.28 -0.76
C ASP A 271 -7.76 -0.23 -1.05
N CYS A 272 -6.70 -0.61 -1.78
CA CYS A 272 -5.90 0.37 -2.52
C CYS A 272 -6.77 1.08 -3.57
N ARG A 273 -6.53 2.38 -3.81
CA ARG A 273 -7.37 3.18 -4.72
C ARG A 273 -6.58 3.93 -5.80
N ALA A 274 -7.15 3.91 -7.01
CA ALA A 274 -6.71 4.73 -8.15
C ALA A 274 -7.69 5.89 -8.37
N VAL A 275 -7.17 7.11 -8.45
CA VAL A 275 -7.95 8.33 -8.70
C VAL A 275 -7.30 9.13 -9.82
N LEU A 276 -8.08 9.46 -10.84
CA LEU A 276 -7.66 10.36 -11.92
C LEU A 276 -7.98 11.81 -11.53
N GLY A 277 -6.98 12.68 -11.56
CA GLY A 277 -7.18 14.12 -11.50
C GLY A 277 -7.20 14.68 -12.91
N ARG A 278 -8.29 15.35 -13.30
CA ARG A 278 -8.41 16.02 -14.60
C ARG A 278 -8.66 17.50 -14.42
N LYS A 279 -7.92 18.32 -15.17
CA LYS A 279 -8.20 19.75 -15.23
C LYS A 279 -9.37 20.04 -16.17
N THR A 280 -10.42 20.61 -15.65
CA THR A 280 -11.62 21.01 -16.40
C THR A 280 -11.36 22.28 -17.21
N ALA A 281 -12.25 22.58 -18.17
CA ALA A 281 -12.12 23.74 -19.03
C ALA A 281 -12.17 25.09 -18.27
N ASP A 282 -12.81 25.13 -17.09
CA ASP A 282 -12.81 26.30 -16.20
C ASP A 282 -11.57 26.38 -15.29
N GLY A 283 -10.58 25.49 -15.50
CA GLY A 283 -9.29 25.50 -14.81
C GLY A 283 -9.29 24.84 -13.44
N LYS A 284 -10.41 24.25 -13.01
CA LYS A 284 -10.51 23.50 -11.75
C LYS A 284 -10.02 22.06 -11.92
N TRP A 285 -9.72 21.41 -10.80
CA TRP A 285 -9.35 20.01 -10.78
C TRP A 285 -10.55 19.16 -10.34
N GLU A 286 -10.81 18.09 -11.07
CA GLU A 286 -11.89 17.14 -10.77
C GLU A 286 -11.29 15.76 -10.48
N ALA A 287 -11.72 15.16 -9.37
CA ALA A 287 -11.35 13.80 -9.01
C ALA A 287 -12.34 12.77 -9.58
N VAL A 288 -11.81 11.81 -10.34
CA VAL A 288 -12.56 10.68 -10.86
C VAL A 288 -11.97 9.40 -10.27
N ALA A 289 -12.70 8.75 -9.36
CA ALA A 289 -12.29 7.46 -8.82
C ALA A 289 -12.36 6.38 -9.93
N LEU A 290 -11.24 5.70 -10.19
CA LEU A 290 -11.17 4.63 -11.19
C LEU A 290 -11.45 3.26 -10.58
N THR A 291 -11.39 3.16 -9.25
CA THR A 291 -11.66 1.96 -8.46
C THR A 291 -12.63 2.28 -7.32
N LYS A 292 -13.35 1.25 -6.86
CA LYS A 292 -14.12 1.28 -5.62
C LYS A 292 -13.46 0.34 -4.64
N ASP A 293 -13.19 0.80 -3.42
CA ASP A 293 -12.58 -0.04 -2.38
C ASP A 293 -13.44 -1.28 -2.14
N GLN A 294 -12.78 -2.44 -2.09
CA GLN A 294 -13.47 -3.72 -2.00
C GLN A 294 -13.50 -4.16 -0.55
N THR A 295 -14.33 -3.54 0.26
CA THR A 295 -14.51 -3.85 1.70
C THR A 295 -15.94 -4.30 2.01
N GLY A 296 -16.21 -4.68 3.26
CA GLY A 296 -17.57 -4.96 3.72
C GLY A 296 -18.47 -3.73 3.87
N ALA A 297 -18.01 -2.53 3.45
CA ALA A 297 -18.84 -1.33 3.33
C ALA A 297 -19.28 -1.06 1.87
N ASN A 298 -18.72 -1.78 0.90
CA ASN A 298 -19.07 -1.66 -0.50
C ASN A 298 -20.30 -2.53 -0.82
N GLU A 299 -21.38 -1.91 -1.29
CA GLU A 299 -22.65 -2.59 -1.60
C GLU A 299 -22.49 -3.67 -2.67
N ASP A 300 -21.63 -3.47 -3.66
CA ASP A 300 -21.36 -4.43 -4.72
C ASP A 300 -20.68 -5.70 -4.14
N GLU A 301 -19.72 -5.53 -3.21
CA GLU A 301 -19.06 -6.65 -2.55
C GLU A 301 -19.95 -7.34 -1.51
N ILE A 302 -20.78 -6.58 -0.79
CA ILE A 302 -21.81 -7.14 0.10
C ILE A 302 -22.77 -8.03 -0.69
N ALA A 303 -23.26 -7.55 -1.84
CA ALA A 303 -24.15 -8.30 -2.71
C ALA A 303 -23.47 -9.58 -3.23
N ARG A 304 -22.24 -9.47 -3.75
CA ARG A 304 -21.44 -10.61 -4.23
C ARG A 304 -21.26 -11.69 -3.14
N ILE A 305 -20.91 -11.28 -1.92
CA ILE A 305 -20.68 -12.21 -0.81
C ILE A 305 -21.99 -12.87 -0.37
N ARG A 306 -23.09 -12.13 -0.29
CA ARG A 306 -24.41 -12.69 0.05
C ARG A 306 -24.92 -13.66 -1.01
N GLU A 307 -24.65 -13.40 -2.28
CA GLU A 307 -24.98 -14.32 -3.37
C GLU A 307 -24.16 -15.61 -3.27
N GLN A 308 -22.86 -15.50 -2.95
CA GLN A 308 -21.98 -16.65 -2.79
C GLN A 308 -22.31 -17.48 -1.53
N PHE A 309 -22.74 -16.82 -0.45
CA PHE A 309 -23.00 -17.43 0.85
C PHE A 309 -24.38 -17.01 1.42
N PRO A 310 -25.49 -17.43 0.80
CA PRO A 310 -26.84 -17.00 1.21
C PRO A 310 -27.21 -17.45 2.63
N ASP A 311 -26.59 -18.53 3.11
CA ASP A 311 -26.85 -19.14 4.42
C ASP A 311 -25.87 -18.69 5.53
N GLU A 312 -25.07 -17.64 5.30
CA GLU A 312 -24.10 -17.09 6.27
C GLU A 312 -24.17 -15.54 6.32
N PRO A 313 -25.31 -14.94 6.76
CA PRO A 313 -25.52 -13.49 6.75
C PRO A 313 -24.54 -12.71 7.63
N GLU A 314 -23.88 -13.37 8.59
CA GLU A 314 -22.91 -12.79 9.53
C GLU A 314 -21.51 -12.56 8.96
N ILE A 315 -21.21 -13.02 7.73
CA ILE A 315 -19.90 -12.84 7.09
C ILE A 315 -19.50 -11.36 7.07
N VAL A 316 -20.45 -10.48 6.71
CA VAL A 316 -20.21 -9.04 6.62
C VAL A 316 -20.77 -8.32 7.84
N LYS A 317 -19.88 -7.78 8.68
CA LYS A 317 -20.26 -7.05 9.88
C LYS A 317 -19.34 -5.86 10.14
N GLY A 318 -19.94 -4.68 10.34
CA GLY A 318 -19.20 -3.45 10.67
C GLY A 318 -18.24 -3.00 9.58
N GLY A 319 -18.61 -3.20 8.30
CA GLY A 319 -17.76 -2.85 7.16
C GLY A 319 -16.68 -3.88 6.82
N ARG A 320 -16.67 -5.06 7.46
CA ARG A 320 -15.57 -6.03 7.40
C ARG A 320 -16.05 -7.44 7.08
N ILE A 321 -15.19 -8.23 6.43
CA ILE A 321 -15.43 -9.64 6.07
C ILE A 321 -14.81 -10.52 7.14
N TRP A 322 -15.61 -11.09 8.03
CA TRP A 322 -15.14 -11.83 9.20
C TRP A 322 -14.12 -11.05 10.07
N GLY A 323 -14.10 -9.72 9.98
CA GLY A 323 -13.14 -8.85 10.67
C GLY A 323 -11.95 -8.39 9.83
N LEU A 324 -11.71 -8.98 8.65
CA LEU A 324 -10.79 -8.47 7.64
C LEU A 324 -11.41 -7.23 6.97
N GLU A 325 -10.62 -6.20 6.69
CA GLU A 325 -11.10 -4.99 5.99
C GLU A 325 -11.37 -5.29 4.50
N PRO A 326 -10.36 -5.76 3.72
CA PRO A 326 -10.59 -6.10 2.33
C PRO A 326 -11.39 -7.40 2.19
N SER A 327 -12.25 -7.40 1.18
CA SER A 327 -13.04 -8.55 0.72
C SER A 327 -12.38 -9.33 -0.42
N ARG A 328 -11.33 -8.75 -1.01
CA ARG A 328 -10.52 -9.34 -2.07
C ARG A 328 -9.05 -9.15 -1.77
N THR A 329 -8.28 -10.23 -1.78
CA THR A 329 -6.84 -10.23 -1.43
C THR A 329 -6.12 -11.36 -2.15
N PHE A 330 -4.83 -11.16 -2.43
CA PHE A 330 -3.88 -12.24 -2.67
C PHE A 330 -3.47 -12.91 -1.35
N GLY A 331 -3.05 -14.17 -1.42
CA GLY A 331 -2.60 -14.90 -0.23
C GLY A 331 -3.78 -15.17 0.69
N ASP A 332 -3.67 -14.83 1.98
CA ASP A 332 -4.77 -14.97 2.94
C ASP A 332 -5.36 -16.40 2.97
N GLY A 333 -4.50 -17.40 2.78
CA GLY A 333 -4.91 -18.78 2.52
C GLY A 333 -5.80 -19.36 3.61
N GLY A 334 -5.66 -18.89 4.86
CA GLY A 334 -6.57 -19.25 5.95
C GLY A 334 -8.05 -19.01 5.62
N TRP A 335 -8.36 -17.98 4.81
CA TRP A 335 -9.69 -17.61 4.35
C TRP A 335 -10.16 -18.35 3.10
N LYS A 336 -9.27 -19.14 2.47
CA LYS A 336 -9.46 -19.78 1.16
C LYS A 336 -9.33 -21.30 1.18
N TRP A 337 -8.58 -21.87 2.13
CA TRP A 337 -8.39 -23.31 2.23
C TRP A 337 -9.61 -24.03 2.81
N ASP A 338 -9.78 -25.27 2.38
CA ASP A 338 -10.71 -26.17 3.03
C ASP A 338 -10.32 -26.48 4.48
N LYS A 339 -11.27 -27.07 5.21
CA LYS A 339 -11.12 -27.37 6.63
C LYS A 339 -9.95 -28.33 6.92
N GLU A 340 -9.69 -29.30 6.04
CA GLU A 340 -8.66 -30.32 6.25
C GLU A 340 -7.27 -29.72 6.07
N LEU A 341 -7.01 -29.10 4.91
CA LEU A 341 -5.73 -28.47 4.59
C LEU A 341 -5.39 -27.38 5.62
N ARG A 342 -6.36 -26.54 5.97
CA ARG A 342 -6.20 -25.49 6.98
C ARG A 342 -5.84 -26.06 8.35
N SER A 343 -6.50 -27.15 8.78
CA SER A 343 -6.23 -27.79 10.06
C SER A 343 -4.83 -28.41 10.09
N ARG A 344 -4.41 -29.03 8.99
CA ARG A 344 -3.07 -29.60 8.83
C ARG A 344 -2.00 -28.52 8.86
N LEU A 345 -2.15 -27.46 8.05
CA LEU A 345 -1.24 -26.31 8.02
C LEU A 345 -1.12 -25.60 9.38
N ARG A 346 -2.24 -25.44 10.10
CA ARG A 346 -2.24 -24.88 11.47
C ARG A 346 -1.43 -25.75 12.44
N ARG A 347 -1.62 -27.07 12.40
CA ARG A 347 -0.99 -28.02 13.34
C ARG A 347 0.49 -28.25 13.06
N GLU A 348 0.86 -28.40 11.78
CA GLU A 348 2.19 -28.86 11.37
C GLU A 348 3.11 -27.70 10.96
N PHE A 349 2.54 -26.57 10.52
CA PHE A 349 3.29 -25.45 9.93
C PHE A 349 2.93 -24.09 10.54
N ASN A 350 2.19 -24.07 11.66
CA ASN A 350 1.79 -22.88 12.42
C ASN A 350 1.08 -21.80 11.57
N ALA A 351 0.31 -22.21 10.55
CA ALA A 351 -0.45 -21.31 9.70
C ALA A 351 -1.57 -20.58 10.46
N CYS A 352 -1.90 -19.36 9.98
CA CYS A 352 -2.99 -18.46 10.38
C CYS A 352 -3.81 -18.93 11.61
N LYS A 353 -3.36 -18.55 12.81
CA LYS A 353 -4.16 -18.74 14.03
C LYS A 353 -5.38 -17.82 13.95
N PHE A 354 -6.57 -18.37 13.65
CA PHE A 354 -7.79 -17.59 13.84
C PHE A 354 -7.87 -17.16 15.30
N PRO A 355 -7.93 -15.84 15.58
CA PRO A 355 -7.73 -15.33 16.93
C PRO A 355 -8.88 -15.67 17.89
N ASN A 356 -10.01 -16.20 17.40
CA ASN A 356 -11.17 -16.47 18.25
C ASN A 356 -12.05 -17.60 17.70
N GLU A 357 -11.87 -18.83 18.20
CA GLU A 357 -12.72 -19.98 17.83
C GLU A 357 -14.20 -19.76 18.16
N ALA A 358 -14.55 -18.93 19.15
CA ALA A 358 -15.94 -18.58 19.44
C ALA A 358 -16.54 -17.61 18.41
N ARG A 359 -15.72 -16.74 17.79
CA ARG A 359 -16.16 -15.83 16.71
C ARG A 359 -16.37 -16.56 15.39
N TYR A 360 -15.65 -17.64 15.16
CA TYR A 360 -15.65 -18.39 13.91
C TYR A 360 -16.18 -19.82 14.08
N LYS A 361 -17.02 -20.05 15.09
CA LYS A 361 -17.59 -21.38 15.40
C LYS A 361 -18.42 -21.97 14.26
N ASP A 362 -19.06 -21.11 13.47
CA ASP A 362 -19.94 -21.47 12.35
C ASP A 362 -19.23 -21.34 10.98
N TYR A 363 -17.91 -21.16 10.98
CA TYR A 363 -17.11 -21.00 9.76
C TYR A 363 -17.19 -22.26 8.89
N LYS A 364 -17.83 -22.14 7.73
CA LYS A 364 -17.95 -23.19 6.72
C LYS A 364 -16.70 -23.26 5.82
N THR A 365 -16.77 -24.04 4.76
CA THR A 365 -15.68 -24.16 3.78
C THR A 365 -15.89 -23.13 2.68
N GLY A 366 -15.19 -22.00 2.77
CA GLY A 366 -15.14 -20.97 1.73
C GLY A 366 -13.88 -21.09 0.88
N PRO A 367 -13.85 -20.33 -0.23
CA PRO A 367 -13.06 -19.11 -0.17
C PRO A 367 -13.93 -17.89 0.11
N TYR A 368 -13.73 -17.27 1.28
CA TYR A 368 -14.49 -16.08 1.71
C TYR A 368 -13.95 -14.78 1.11
N VAL A 369 -12.71 -14.80 0.63
CA VAL A 369 -12.06 -13.72 -0.11
C VAL A 369 -11.47 -14.27 -1.40
N THR A 370 -11.27 -13.41 -2.39
CA THR A 370 -10.76 -13.78 -3.72
C THR A 370 -9.67 -12.83 -4.18
N ALA A 371 -8.67 -13.31 -4.93
CA ALA A 371 -7.71 -12.43 -5.59
C ALA A 371 -8.21 -11.85 -6.92
N SER A 372 -9.38 -12.28 -7.40
CA SER A 372 -9.93 -11.82 -8.68
C SER A 372 -10.17 -10.30 -8.65
N PRO A 373 -9.52 -9.54 -9.56
CA PRO A 373 -9.69 -8.10 -9.59
C PRO A 373 -11.03 -7.70 -10.20
N VAL A 374 -11.47 -6.49 -9.90
CA VAL A 374 -12.33 -5.72 -10.79
C VAL A 374 -11.40 -4.98 -11.74
N VAL A 375 -11.57 -5.19 -13.05
CA VAL A 375 -10.77 -4.55 -14.08
C VAL A 375 -11.64 -3.58 -14.86
N SER A 376 -11.12 -2.39 -15.13
CA SER A 376 -11.75 -1.39 -16.00
C SER A 376 -10.72 -0.85 -17.00
N THR A 377 -11.20 -0.32 -18.12
CA THR A 377 -10.36 0.38 -19.10
C THR A 377 -10.92 1.76 -19.32
N ILE A 378 -10.06 2.77 -19.26
CA ILE A 378 -10.40 4.15 -19.60
C ILE A 378 -9.46 4.69 -20.67
N LYS A 379 -9.88 5.73 -21.37
CA LYS A 379 -9.00 6.52 -22.24
C LYS A 379 -8.43 7.69 -21.47
N VAL A 380 -7.12 7.76 -21.37
CA VAL A 380 -6.43 8.96 -20.87
C VAL A 380 -6.62 10.07 -21.91
N PRO A 381 -7.22 11.22 -21.53
CA PRO A 381 -7.43 12.32 -22.46
C PRO A 381 -6.12 12.80 -23.09
N ARG A 382 -6.12 12.99 -24.41
CA ARG A 382 -5.05 13.64 -25.18
C ARG A 382 -5.52 14.95 -25.81
N ASP A 383 -6.54 15.57 -25.23
CA ASP A 383 -7.15 16.82 -25.72
C ASP A 383 -6.36 18.07 -25.27
N GLY A 384 -5.18 17.89 -24.69
CA GLY A 384 -4.38 18.96 -24.11
C GLY A 384 -4.74 19.29 -22.66
N SER A 385 -5.77 18.66 -22.06
CA SER A 385 -6.08 18.85 -20.65
C SER A 385 -5.04 18.17 -19.75
N SER A 386 -4.54 18.90 -18.74
CA SER A 386 -3.62 18.34 -17.76
C SER A 386 -4.33 17.25 -16.97
N THR A 387 -3.74 16.05 -16.98
CA THR A 387 -4.31 14.87 -16.35
C THR A 387 -3.21 14.14 -15.58
N PHE A 388 -3.50 13.67 -14.38
CA PHE A 388 -2.62 12.81 -13.62
C PHE A 388 -3.41 11.67 -12.96
N LEU A 389 -2.71 10.60 -12.60
CA LEU A 389 -3.23 9.44 -11.89
C LEU A 389 -2.54 9.34 -10.53
N ILE A 390 -3.31 9.21 -9.47
CA ILE A 390 -2.83 8.87 -8.12
C ILE A 390 -3.15 7.40 -7.87
N LEU A 391 -2.13 6.61 -7.52
CA LEU A 391 -2.28 5.29 -6.92
C LEU A 391 -1.78 5.37 -5.48
N ALA A 392 -2.58 4.90 -4.53
CA ALA A 392 -2.09 4.77 -3.15
C ALA A 392 -2.75 3.63 -2.39
N THR A 393 -2.05 3.15 -1.36
CA THR A 393 -2.57 2.24 -0.33
C THR A 393 -3.53 2.98 0.61
N ASP A 394 -4.26 2.23 1.43
CA ASP A 394 -5.28 2.80 2.31
C ASP A 394 -4.70 3.80 3.32
N GLY A 395 -3.42 3.67 3.67
CA GLY A 395 -2.71 4.59 4.54
C GLY A 395 -2.83 6.05 4.11
N LEU A 396 -2.86 6.34 2.80
CA LEU A 396 -3.19 7.69 2.30
C LEU A 396 -4.70 7.97 2.37
N TRP A 397 -5.51 7.08 1.82
CA TRP A 397 -6.95 7.30 1.62
C TRP A 397 -7.76 7.36 2.93
N ASP A 398 -7.23 6.81 4.02
CA ASP A 398 -7.76 6.94 5.37
C ASP A 398 -7.48 8.32 5.99
N THR A 399 -6.62 9.12 5.38
CA THR A 399 -6.28 10.48 5.85
C THR A 399 -6.87 11.59 5.00
N MET A 400 -7.34 11.31 3.78
CA MET A 400 -7.91 12.35 2.90
C MET A 400 -8.87 11.77 1.85
N GLY A 401 -9.83 12.61 1.43
CA GLY A 401 -10.74 12.26 0.34
C GLY A 401 -10.11 12.42 -1.05
N ASN A 402 -10.72 11.77 -2.06
CA ASN A 402 -10.26 11.82 -3.46
C ASN A 402 -10.07 13.25 -3.99
N GLN A 403 -11.06 14.12 -3.77
CA GLN A 403 -11.00 15.50 -4.24
C GLN A 403 -9.91 16.30 -3.55
N GLN A 404 -9.69 16.09 -2.24
CA GLN A 404 -8.61 16.77 -1.51
C GLN A 404 -7.23 16.38 -2.06
N ALA A 405 -7.00 15.09 -2.32
CA ALA A 405 -5.76 14.62 -2.91
C ALA A 405 -5.54 15.21 -4.31
N VAL A 406 -6.58 15.26 -5.14
CA VAL A 406 -6.53 15.85 -6.49
C VAL A 406 -6.31 17.36 -6.45
N ASP A 407 -6.94 18.09 -5.53
CA ASP A 407 -6.73 19.53 -5.36
C ASP A 407 -5.30 19.84 -4.90
N LEU A 408 -4.74 19.02 -4.00
CA LEU A 408 -3.35 19.13 -3.55
C LEU A 408 -2.38 18.94 -4.72
N VAL A 409 -2.46 17.81 -5.43
CA VAL A 409 -1.57 17.52 -6.57
C VAL A 409 -1.77 18.53 -7.71
N GLY A 410 -3.01 18.88 -8.02
CA GLY A 410 -3.33 19.83 -9.08
C GLY A 410 -2.78 21.22 -8.81
N ARG A 411 -2.97 21.73 -7.59
CA ARG A 411 -2.40 23.02 -7.18
C ARG A 411 -0.87 22.97 -7.09
N TRP A 412 -0.31 21.87 -6.59
CA TRP A 412 1.12 21.65 -6.59
C TRP A 412 1.70 21.70 -8.01
N SER A 413 1.06 21.01 -8.97
CA SER A 413 1.48 20.99 -10.37
C SER A 413 1.41 22.39 -11.01
N ASP A 414 0.33 23.13 -10.75
CA ASP A 414 0.16 24.50 -11.25
C ASP A 414 1.26 25.44 -10.72
N LEU A 415 1.66 25.29 -9.45
CA LEU A 415 2.74 26.07 -8.83
C LEU A 415 4.11 25.72 -9.42
N GLN A 416 4.37 24.45 -9.74
CA GLN A 416 5.63 24.03 -10.38
C GLN A 416 5.75 24.53 -11.83
N SER A 417 4.63 24.72 -12.52
CA SER A 417 4.62 25.25 -13.90
C SER A 417 4.64 26.79 -13.99
N ALA A 418 4.45 27.50 -12.87
CA ALA A 418 4.41 28.96 -12.88
C ALA A 418 5.83 29.57 -13.00
N PRO A 419 6.05 30.58 -13.88
CA PRO A 419 7.32 31.30 -13.94
C PRO A 419 7.51 32.15 -12.68
N GLY A 420 8.42 31.73 -11.79
CA GLY A 420 8.71 32.42 -10.53
C GLY A 420 9.46 31.56 -9.52
N LYS A 421 9.86 32.17 -8.39
CA LYS A 421 10.49 31.46 -7.28
C LYS A 421 9.49 30.44 -6.71
N PRO A 422 9.88 29.18 -6.43
CA PRO A 422 8.99 28.18 -5.85
C PRO A 422 8.28 28.75 -4.61
N PRO A 423 7.00 28.39 -4.40
CA PRO A 423 6.25 28.88 -3.26
C PRO A 423 7.04 28.61 -1.98
N ALA A 424 7.28 29.66 -1.20
CA ALA A 424 7.86 29.49 0.13
C ALA A 424 6.96 28.52 0.92
N PRO A 425 7.54 27.67 1.79
CA PRO A 425 6.75 26.88 2.72
C PRO A 425 5.74 27.81 3.39
N VAL A 426 4.45 27.48 3.29
CA VAL A 426 3.44 28.22 4.04
C VAL A 426 3.72 27.89 5.51
N LEU A 427 4.31 28.88 6.21
CA LEU A 427 4.66 28.76 7.62
C LEU A 427 3.43 28.35 8.43
N SER A 428 3.68 27.37 9.28
CA SER A 428 2.74 26.72 10.21
C SER A 428 1.68 27.66 10.77
N LEU A 429 0.41 27.25 10.64
CA LEU A 429 -0.60 27.59 11.62
C LEU A 429 -0.19 26.94 12.93
N VAL A 430 0.55 27.67 13.77
CA VAL A 430 0.74 27.28 15.17
C VAL A 430 -0.62 27.45 15.85
N SER A 431 -1.41 26.39 15.83
CA SER A 431 -2.59 26.29 16.69
C SER A 431 -2.08 26.08 18.11
N GLY A 432 -2.45 26.95 19.05
CA GLY A 432 -2.11 26.79 20.47
C GLY A 432 -2.81 25.61 21.16
N GLU A 433 -3.47 24.72 20.40
CA GLU A 433 -4.12 23.52 20.92
C GLU A 433 -3.15 22.33 20.99
N PRO A 434 -3.14 21.56 22.10
CA PRO A 434 -2.28 20.39 22.21
C PRO A 434 -2.61 19.35 21.14
N VAL A 435 -1.60 18.92 20.37
CA VAL A 435 -1.74 17.79 19.45
C VAL A 435 -1.99 16.51 20.23
N LYS A 436 -3.08 15.80 19.91
CA LYS A 436 -3.43 14.50 20.49
C LYS A 436 -3.68 13.51 19.38
N PHE A 437 -2.85 12.48 19.29
CA PHE A 437 -3.07 11.40 18.34
C PHE A 437 -4.04 10.36 18.90
N GLY A 438 -5.07 10.09 18.11
CA GLY A 438 -5.76 8.81 18.06
C GLY A 438 -5.76 8.33 16.60
N ARG A 439 -6.46 7.24 16.30
CA ARG A 439 -6.54 6.70 14.92
C ARG A 439 -6.99 7.70 13.85
N THR A 440 -7.65 8.80 14.22
CA THR A 440 -8.10 9.87 13.30
C THR A 440 -7.20 11.11 13.32
N GLY A 441 -6.07 11.07 14.03
CA GLY A 441 -5.23 12.24 14.29
C GLY A 441 -4.54 12.83 13.06
N CYS A 442 -4.31 12.01 12.03
CA CYS A 442 -3.60 12.41 10.81
C CYS A 442 -4.53 12.94 9.70
N TRP A 443 -5.85 13.03 9.92
CA TRP A 443 -6.79 13.46 8.88
C TRP A 443 -6.45 14.84 8.31
N HIS A 444 -6.40 14.97 6.98
CA HIS A 444 -6.12 16.20 6.25
C HIS A 444 -7.25 17.23 6.40
N GLY A 445 -6.89 18.49 6.59
CA GLY A 445 -7.85 19.60 6.50
C GLY A 445 -7.30 20.71 5.62
N ASP A 446 -8.13 21.23 4.71
CA ASP A 446 -7.71 22.15 3.65
C ASP A 446 -6.96 23.39 4.15
N HIS A 447 -7.31 23.88 5.35
CA HIS A 447 -6.64 25.01 6.01
C HIS A 447 -5.18 24.72 6.42
N ARG A 448 -4.77 23.45 6.44
CA ARG A 448 -3.41 22.98 6.74
C ARG A 448 -2.64 22.56 5.49
N ALA A 449 -3.14 22.83 4.28
CA ALA A 449 -2.43 22.46 3.07
C ALA A 449 -1.04 23.13 2.99
N THR A 450 0.00 22.36 2.67
CA THR A 450 1.37 22.84 2.41
C THR A 450 1.86 22.37 1.05
N PHE A 451 2.65 23.20 0.36
CA PHE A 451 3.15 22.95 -1.00
C PHE A 451 4.70 23.00 -1.06
N GLN A 452 5.36 22.58 0.02
CA GLN A 452 6.81 22.72 0.17
C GLN A 452 7.65 21.60 -0.46
N ASP A 453 7.04 20.45 -0.76
CA ASP A 453 7.77 19.28 -1.26
C ASP A 453 7.96 19.34 -2.78
N SER A 454 9.11 18.85 -3.27
CA SER A 454 9.45 18.80 -4.70
C SER A 454 8.96 17.56 -5.43
N ASN A 455 8.38 16.60 -4.69
CA ASN A 455 7.85 15.34 -5.20
C ASN A 455 6.36 15.23 -4.85
N ALA A 456 5.50 14.93 -5.84
CA ALA A 456 4.05 14.92 -5.64
C ALA A 456 3.55 13.85 -4.65
N ALA A 457 4.23 12.71 -4.57
CA ALA A 457 3.88 11.65 -3.64
C ALA A 457 4.27 12.02 -2.19
N VAL A 458 5.47 12.57 -1.97
CA VAL A 458 5.88 13.13 -0.66
C VAL A 458 4.93 14.25 -0.24
N HIS A 459 4.55 15.13 -1.17
CA HIS A 459 3.58 16.19 -0.94
C HIS A 459 2.23 15.65 -0.42
N LEU A 460 1.70 14.58 -1.02
CA LEU A 460 0.47 13.93 -0.55
C LEU A 460 0.65 13.32 0.85
N ILE A 461 1.72 12.53 1.06
CA ILE A 461 1.99 11.90 2.36
C ILE A 461 2.10 12.95 3.46
N ARG A 462 2.87 14.03 3.26
CA ARG A 462 3.00 15.11 4.25
C ARG A 462 1.65 15.74 4.58
N ASN A 463 0.84 16.04 3.58
CA ASN A 463 -0.49 16.62 3.78
C ASN A 463 -1.45 15.66 4.50
N GLY A 464 -1.29 14.35 4.27
CA GLY A 464 -1.98 13.27 4.99
C GLY A 464 -1.46 13.01 6.41
N LEU A 465 -0.33 13.63 6.81
CA LEU A 465 0.21 13.55 8.17
C LEU A 465 0.00 14.85 8.97
N GLY A 466 -0.75 15.81 8.43
CA GLY A 466 -1.04 17.10 9.09
C GLY A 466 -0.62 18.34 8.30
N GLY A 467 0.04 18.18 7.16
CA GLY A 467 0.36 19.26 6.22
C GLY A 467 1.29 20.33 6.81
N ALA A 468 0.82 21.57 6.88
CA ALA A 468 1.55 22.71 7.42
C ALA A 468 1.65 22.71 8.97
N HIS A 469 0.92 21.83 9.67
CA HIS A 469 0.95 21.76 11.13
C HIS A 469 2.18 20.99 11.64
N ASP A 470 3.29 21.69 11.89
CA ASP A 470 4.60 21.11 12.23
C ASP A 470 4.55 20.04 13.34
N GLU A 471 3.92 20.35 14.49
CA GLU A 471 3.83 19.41 15.61
C GLU A 471 3.06 18.13 15.27
N MET A 472 2.11 18.20 14.33
CA MET A 472 1.33 17.04 13.91
C MET A 472 2.14 16.14 12.99
N VAL A 473 2.84 16.72 12.02
CA VAL A 473 3.69 15.92 11.12
C VAL A 473 4.85 15.30 11.90
N ARG A 474 5.56 16.10 12.71
CA ARG A 474 6.67 15.60 13.56
C ARG A 474 6.18 14.62 14.61
N GLY A 475 5.04 14.88 15.22
CA GLY A 475 4.42 13.97 16.17
C GLY A 475 4.08 12.62 15.53
N ALA A 476 3.47 12.63 14.34
CA ALA A 476 3.13 11.41 13.62
C ALA A 476 4.37 10.59 13.25
N MET A 477 5.46 11.24 12.83
CA MET A 477 6.74 10.60 12.47
C MET A 477 7.58 10.16 13.68
N SER A 478 7.35 10.76 14.85
CA SER A 478 8.06 10.37 16.09
C SER A 478 7.69 8.95 16.57
N PHE A 479 6.52 8.44 16.20
CA PHE A 479 6.13 7.07 16.53
C PHE A 479 6.79 6.07 15.59
N GLN A 480 7.54 5.15 16.18
CA GLN A 480 8.21 4.04 15.51
C GLN A 480 7.37 2.75 15.59
N SER A 481 7.66 1.78 14.74
CA SER A 481 7.08 0.43 14.83
C SER A 481 7.36 -0.16 16.23
N ASN A 482 6.39 -0.69 16.96
CA ASN A 482 5.02 -1.11 16.61
C ASN A 482 3.90 -0.10 16.97
N LEU A 483 4.24 1.06 17.54
CA LEU A 483 3.28 2.05 18.05
C LEU A 483 2.72 2.95 16.95
N SER A 484 3.52 3.20 15.92
CA SER A 484 3.14 3.92 14.69
C SER A 484 1.80 3.46 14.11
N ARG A 485 1.48 2.15 14.18
CA ARG A 485 0.25 1.58 13.62
C ARG A 485 -1.05 2.09 14.25
N ASP A 486 -1.00 2.66 15.46
CA ASP A 486 -2.17 3.31 16.08
C ASP A 486 -2.31 4.79 15.68
N ILE A 487 -1.34 5.33 14.94
CA ILE A 487 -1.21 6.74 14.55
C ILE A 487 -1.37 6.90 13.03
N ARG A 488 -0.69 6.05 12.26
CA ARG A 488 -0.69 6.03 10.79
C ARG A 488 -0.49 4.60 10.28
N ASP A 489 -0.92 4.35 9.05
CA ASP A 489 -0.59 3.12 8.34
C ASP A 489 0.73 3.21 7.58
N ASP A 490 1.17 2.10 7.00
CA ASP A 490 2.12 2.14 5.88
C ASP A 490 1.50 3.01 4.77
N MET A 491 2.27 3.94 4.21
CA MET A 491 1.80 4.87 3.19
C MET A 491 2.65 4.73 1.94
N THR A 492 2.06 4.25 0.86
CA THR A 492 2.72 4.15 -0.45
C THR A 492 1.91 4.87 -1.50
N VAL A 493 2.52 5.83 -2.17
CA VAL A 493 1.86 6.72 -3.13
C VAL A 493 2.67 6.80 -4.42
N GLN A 494 2.00 6.73 -5.56
CA GLN A 494 2.55 7.04 -6.88
C GLN A 494 1.65 8.03 -7.62
N VAL A 495 2.24 9.05 -8.23
CA VAL A 495 1.54 10.08 -9.01
C VAL A 495 2.11 10.11 -10.42
N VAL A 496 1.31 9.79 -11.41
CA VAL A 496 1.70 9.72 -12.83
C VAL A 496 1.09 10.89 -13.58
N PHE A 497 1.91 11.73 -14.20
CA PHE A 497 1.48 12.88 -14.99
C PHE A 497 1.46 12.53 -16.47
N PHE A 498 0.31 12.67 -17.11
CA PHE A 498 0.14 12.44 -18.54
C PHE A 498 0.35 13.71 -19.34
N GLN A 499 0.77 13.56 -20.59
CA GLN A 499 0.98 14.68 -21.49
C GLN A 499 -0.35 15.19 -22.03
N GLY A 500 -0.59 16.50 -21.87
CA GLY A 500 -1.43 17.21 -22.81
C GLY A 500 -0.67 17.30 -24.14
N THR A 501 -1.31 17.04 -25.28
CA THR A 501 -0.67 17.07 -26.61
C THR A 501 0.32 18.21 -26.77
N ASP A 502 1.53 17.89 -27.23
CA ASP A 502 2.53 18.90 -27.62
C ASP A 502 1.84 19.94 -28.52
N LYS A 503 1.83 21.20 -28.08
CA LYS A 503 1.53 22.31 -28.98
C LYS A 503 2.73 22.41 -29.92
N SER A 504 2.63 21.73 -31.07
CA SER A 504 3.55 21.91 -32.21
C SER A 504 3.49 23.33 -32.73
#